data_AF-A0A416I3X3-F1
#
_entry.id   AF-A0A416I3X3-F1
#
_cell.length_a   1.000
_cell.length_b   1.000
_cell.length_c   1.000
_cell.angle_alpha   90.00
_cell.angle_beta   90.00
_cell.angle_gamma   90.00
#
_symmetry.space_group_name_H-M   'P 1'
#
loop_
_entity.id
_entity.type
_entity.pdbx_description
1 polymer ?
#
loop_
_entity_poly.entity_id
_entity_poly.type
_entity_poly.pdbx_seq_one_letter_code
_entity_poly.pdbx_strand_id
1 'polypeptide(L)'
;MIRKEEISYNFIQKEPQTGSYQGMRYYLTKKGDQLSATVYPDKFCYVKTPEEQKVTREFPNTPESMPELIRWLNEQHEKGRY
;
A
#
# COMPACT_ATOMS: atom_id res chain seq x y z
N MET A 1 6.59 1.76 -12.30
CA MET A 1 5.79 0.72 -11.66
C MET A 1 6.48 0.26 -10.39
N ILE A 2 5.76 0.17 -9.27
CA ILE A 2 6.24 -0.39 -8.00
C ILE A 2 6.63 -1.84 -8.24
N ARG A 3 7.82 -2.24 -7.78
CA ARG A 3 8.36 -3.60 -7.95
C ARG A 3 8.16 -4.42 -6.69
N LYS A 4 8.13 -5.75 -6.84
CA LYS A 4 8.09 -6.68 -5.70
C LYS A 4 9.33 -6.62 -4.83
N GLU A 5 10.48 -6.24 -5.39
CA GLU A 5 11.70 -6.08 -4.60
C GLU A 5 11.60 -4.92 -3.58
N GLU A 6 10.75 -3.92 -3.83
CA GLU A 6 10.55 -2.81 -2.87
C GLU A 6 9.62 -3.18 -1.72
N ILE A 7 8.85 -4.27 -1.85
CA ILE A 7 7.84 -4.68 -0.88
C ILE A 7 8.19 -6.04 -0.32
N SER A 8 8.55 -6.07 0.96
CA SER A 8 8.97 -7.30 1.63
C SER A 8 7.87 -7.85 2.52
N TYR A 9 7.36 -9.03 2.18
CA TYR A 9 6.30 -9.70 2.95
C TYR A 9 6.70 -9.89 4.41
N ASN A 10 7.92 -10.41 4.62
CA ASN A 10 8.49 -10.61 5.95
C ASN A 10 8.65 -9.31 6.74
N PHE A 11 8.82 -8.18 6.06
CA PHE A 11 8.92 -6.88 6.71
C PHE A 11 7.53 -6.44 7.21
N ILE A 12 6.52 -6.49 6.34
CA ILE A 12 5.12 -6.17 6.69
C ILE A 12 4.60 -7.06 7.83
N GLN A 13 5.07 -8.31 7.92
CA GLN A 13 4.73 -9.21 9.03
C GLN A 13 5.22 -8.73 10.39
N LYS A 14 6.36 -8.05 10.43
CA LYS A 14 7.00 -7.58 11.66
C LYS A 14 6.56 -6.16 11.99
N GLU A 15 6.58 -5.29 10.99
CA GLU A 15 6.36 -3.86 11.14
C GLU A 15 5.60 -3.29 9.94
N PRO A 16 4.81 -2.22 10.12
CA PRO A 16 4.17 -1.54 9.02
C PRO A 16 5.22 -1.01 8.03
N GLN A 17 5.10 -1.42 6.78
CA GLN A 17 5.96 -0.94 5.70
C GLN A 17 5.33 0.30 5.06
N THR A 18 6.13 1.34 4.85
CA THR A 18 5.71 2.52 4.08
C THR A 18 6.62 2.73 2.89
N GLY A 19 6.07 3.25 1.80
CA GLY A 19 6.86 3.64 0.65
C GLY A 19 6.20 4.75 -0.13
N SER A 20 6.97 5.33 -1.04
CA SER A 20 6.53 6.42 -1.91
C SER A 20 6.93 6.11 -3.34
N TYR A 21 5.99 6.28 -4.27
CA TYR A 21 6.17 6.03 -5.67
C TYR A 21 5.55 7.16 -6.49
N GLN A 22 6.36 7.94 -7.21
CA GLN A 22 5.92 9.00 -8.14
C GLN A 22 4.82 9.94 -7.58
N GLY A 23 4.93 10.34 -6.30
CA GLY A 23 3.97 11.23 -5.64
C GLY A 23 2.75 10.54 -5.03
N MET A 24 2.67 9.21 -5.10
CA MET A 24 1.76 8.37 -4.31
C MET A 24 2.53 7.77 -3.13
N ARG A 25 1.97 7.82 -1.92
CA ARG A 25 2.47 7.07 -0.78
C ARG A 25 1.61 5.84 -0.55
N TYR A 26 2.24 4.76 -0.10
CA TYR A 26 1.55 3.55 0.31
C TYR A 26 1.99 3.13 1.72
N TYR A 27 1.03 2.60 2.46
CA TYR A 27 1.16 2.13 3.84
C TYR A 27 0.63 0.71 3.92
N LEU A 28 1.51 -0.24 4.20
CA LEU A 28 1.22 -1.66 4.25
C LEU A 28 1.37 -2.12 5.69
N THR A 29 0.33 -2.69 6.25
CA THR A 29 0.34 -3.16 7.64
C THR A 29 -0.35 -4.51 7.76
N LYS A 30 0.09 -5.31 8.70
CA LYS A 30 -0.57 -6.56 9.06
C LYS A 30 -1.65 -6.27 10.11
N LYS A 31 -2.88 -6.64 9.82
CA LYS A 31 -4.00 -6.73 10.77
C LYS A 31 -4.34 -8.21 11.00
N GLY A 32 -3.69 -8.82 11.99
CA GLY A 32 -3.93 -10.23 12.33
C GLY A 32 -3.59 -11.17 11.16
N ASP A 33 -4.61 -11.81 10.59
CA ASP A 33 -4.50 -12.72 9.44
C ASP A 33 -4.67 -12.03 8.07
N GLN A 34 -4.79 -10.71 8.06
CA GLN A 34 -4.94 -9.92 6.84
C GLN A 34 -3.87 -8.83 6.74
N LEU A 35 -3.61 -8.39 5.52
CA LEU A 35 -2.62 -7.40 5.15
C LEU A 35 -3.36 -6.20 4.54
N SER A 36 -3.37 -5.08 5.24
CA SER A 36 -4.01 -3.84 4.83
C SER A 36 -3.02 -2.97 4.06
N ALA A 37 -3.36 -2.64 2.82
CA ALA A 37 -2.62 -1.73 1.96
C ALA A 37 -3.42 -0.45 1.74
N THR A 38 -2.87 0.68 2.18
CA THR A 38 -3.49 2.00 2.02
C THR A 38 -2.63 2.85 1.10
N VAL A 39 -3.22 3.47 0.08
CA VAL A 39 -2.56 4.47 -0.79
C VAL A 39 -3.15 5.86 -0.57
N TYR A 40 -2.33 6.90 -0.73
CA TYR A 40 -2.73 8.29 -0.57
C TYR A 40 -1.73 9.24 -1.28
N PRO A 41 -2.10 10.50 -1.56
CA PRO A 41 -1.26 11.42 -2.29
C PRO A 41 -0.20 12.03 -1.37
N ASP A 42 1.01 12.18 -1.89
CA ASP A 42 2.17 12.74 -1.16
C ASP A 42 2.01 14.24 -0.84
N LYS A 43 1.01 14.92 -1.44
CA LYS A 43 0.76 16.35 -1.19
C LYS A 43 0.37 16.67 0.25
N PHE A 44 -0.11 15.70 1.04
CA PHE A 44 -0.48 15.90 2.44
C PHE A 44 0.00 14.74 3.33
N CYS A 45 0.44 15.05 4.56
CA CYS A 45 0.75 14.03 5.57
C CYS A 45 -0.48 13.13 5.81
N TYR A 46 -0.29 11.84 6.13
CA TYR A 46 -1.37 10.88 6.41
C TYR A 46 -2.46 11.40 7.36
N VAL A 47 -2.12 12.27 8.31
CA VAL A 47 -3.07 12.90 9.26
C VAL A 47 -3.94 13.99 8.60
N LYS A 48 -3.44 14.68 7.58
CA LYS A 48 -4.13 15.75 6.85
C LYS A 48 -4.86 15.29 5.60
N THR A 49 -4.52 14.12 5.05
CA THR A 49 -5.24 13.57 3.91
C THR A 49 -6.61 13.05 4.38
N PRO A 50 -7.72 13.57 3.83
CA PRO A 50 -9.06 13.06 4.14
C PRO A 50 -9.16 11.58 3.76
N GLU A 51 -9.92 10.80 4.53
CA GLU A 51 -10.10 9.36 4.29
C GLU A 51 -10.69 9.05 2.92
N GLU A 52 -11.44 9.99 2.33
CA GLU A 52 -11.95 9.92 0.95
C GLU A 52 -10.84 9.83 -0.13
N GLN A 53 -9.65 10.35 0.15
CA GLN A 53 -8.48 10.24 -0.74
C GLN A 53 -7.57 9.06 -0.37
N LYS A 54 -7.88 8.34 0.72
CA LYS A 54 -7.14 7.16 1.12
C LYS A 54 -7.84 5.93 0.59
N VAL A 55 -7.28 5.30 -0.43
CA VAL A 55 -7.79 4.01 -0.87
C VAL A 55 -7.14 2.94 -0.02
N THR A 56 -7.93 2.26 0.82
CA THR A 56 -7.45 1.12 1.61
C THR A 56 -8.03 -0.16 1.04
N ARG A 57 -7.17 -1.17 0.90
CA ARG A 57 -7.55 -2.51 0.46
C ARG A 57 -6.91 -3.55 1.36
N GLU A 58 -7.71 -4.53 1.75
CA GLU A 58 -7.26 -5.63 2.58
C GLU A 58 -7.03 -6.85 1.70
N PHE A 59 -5.93 -7.55 1.97
CA PHE A 59 -5.50 -8.74 1.27
C PHE A 59 -5.30 -9.87 2.28
N PRO A 60 -5.47 -11.14 1.89
CA PRO A 60 -5.11 -12.25 2.73
C PRO A 60 -3.60 -12.20 3.02
N ASN A 61 -3.22 -12.50 4.27
CA ASN A 61 -1.83 -12.48 4.69
C ASN A 61 -1.06 -13.71 4.19
N THR A 62 -0.88 -13.78 2.87
CA THR A 62 -0.18 -14.86 2.18
C THR A 62 0.88 -14.27 1.26
N PRO A 63 1.98 -15.00 1.00
CA PRO A 63 3.00 -14.57 0.04
C PRO A 63 2.44 -14.45 -1.38
N GLU A 64 1.35 -15.15 -1.70
CA GLU A 64 0.67 -15.10 -2.99
C GLU A 64 -0.07 -13.77 -3.22
N SER A 65 -0.52 -13.11 -2.15
CA SER A 65 -1.14 -11.78 -2.22
C SER A 65 -0.16 -10.66 -2.56
N MET A 66 1.14 -10.88 -2.43
CA MET A 66 2.18 -9.87 -2.69
C MET A 66 2.12 -9.32 -4.13
N PRO A 67 2.17 -10.15 -5.19
CA PRO A 67 2.01 -9.68 -6.56
C PRO A 67 0.65 -9.00 -6.81
N GLU A 68 -0.44 -9.47 -6.17
CA GLU A 68 -1.75 -8.83 -6.29
C GLU A 68 -1.78 -7.43 -5.67
N LEU A 69 -1.17 -7.29 -4.50
CA LEU A 69 -1.04 -6.01 -3.80
C LEU A 69 -0.22 -5.03 -4.64
N ILE A 70 0.93 -5.45 -5.18
CA ILE A 70 1.76 -4.62 -6.04
C ILE A 70 1.03 -4.22 -7.31
N ARG A 71 0.32 -5.17 -7.93
CA ARG A 71 -0.51 -4.88 -9.11
C ARG A 71 -1.57 -3.84 -8.78
N TRP A 72 -2.24 -3.98 -7.64
CA TRP A 72 -3.23 -3.02 -7.18
C TRP A 72 -2.63 -1.63 -6.90
N LEU A 73 -1.45 -1.55 -6.26
CA LEU A 73 -0.75 -0.29 -6.03
C LEU A 73 -0.44 0.41 -7.37
N ASN A 74 0.07 -0.34 -8.35
CA ASN A 74 0.33 0.18 -9.70
C ASN A 74 -0.95 0.64 -10.40
N GLU A 75 -2.05 -0.11 -10.26
CA GLU A 75 -3.34 0.30 -10.79
C GLU A 75 -3.87 1.59 -10.12
N GLN A 76 -3.71 1.75 -8.80
CA GLN A 76 -4.11 2.99 -8.12
C GLN A 76 -3.28 4.17 -8.62
N HIS A 77 -1.98 3.95 -8.79
CA HIS A 77 -1.08 4.95 -9.35
C HIS A 77 -1.49 5.34 -10.79
N GLU A 78 -1.73 4.36 -11.66
CA GLU A 78 -2.11 4.59 -13.06
C GLU A 78 -3.50 5.25 -13.18
N LYS A 79 -4.44 4.89 -12.31
CA LYS A 79 -5.77 5.52 -12.24
C LYS A 79 -5.74 6.93 -11.63
N GLY A 80 -4.62 7.37 -11.04
CA GLY A 80 -4.55 8.62 -10.29
C GLY A 80 -5.52 8.65 -9.10
N ARG A 81 -5.91 7.47 -8.59
CA ARG A 81 -6.82 7.35 -7.44
C ARG A 81 -5.99 7.28 -6.16
N TYR A 82 -5.42 8.43 -5.81
CA TYR A 82 -4.76 8.71 -4.55
C TYR A 82 -4.79 10.21 -4.32
#